data_AF-A0A3C0EA80-F1
#
_entry.id   AF-A0A3C0EA80-F1
#
_cell.length_a   1.000
_cell.length_b   1.000
_cell.length_c   1.000
_cell.angle_alpha   90.00
_cell.angle_beta   90.00
_cell.angle_gamma   90.00
#
_symmetry.space_group_name_H-M   'P 1'
#
loop_
_entity.id
_entity.type
_entity.pdbx_description
1 polymer ?
#
loop_
_entity_poly.entity_id
_entity_poly.type
_entity_poly.pdbx_seq_one_letter_code
_entity_poly.pdbx_strand_id
1 'polypeptide(L)'
;RPEAFPVFGIEVEEGRYYGFPSYDIPGFKVGKYHHLSQDVDPDTMDREVHPEDEETLRSFTNRYFPMAAGPTLAMKTCIFTNTPDGDFIIDIHPEYPQVSIAAGFSGHGFKFCSVVGEIMADLAQKGETSHDLSLFRLDRFGMTVEGDS
;
A
#
# COMPACT_ATOMS: atom_id res chain seq x y z
N ARG A 1 19.85 12.99 -15.34
CA ARG A 1 20.29 11.91 -16.25
C ARG A 1 19.45 10.69 -15.90
N PRO A 2 18.76 10.05 -16.86
CA PRO A 2 17.87 8.90 -16.59
C PRO A 2 18.55 7.79 -15.78
N GLU A 3 19.80 7.47 -16.12
CA GLU A 3 20.67 6.46 -15.47
C GLU A 3 20.91 6.68 -13.96
N ALA A 4 20.67 7.89 -13.46
CA ALA A 4 20.94 8.28 -12.07
C ALA A 4 19.69 8.87 -11.38
N PHE A 5 18.52 8.73 -11.99
CA PHE A 5 17.29 9.24 -11.42
C PHE A 5 16.79 8.28 -10.31
N PRO A 6 16.54 8.75 -9.08
CA PRO A 6 16.22 7.87 -7.97
C PRO A 6 14.74 7.46 -7.97
N VAL A 7 14.43 6.42 -7.20
CA VAL A 7 13.06 6.21 -6.68
C VAL A 7 12.71 7.41 -5.81
N PHE A 8 11.48 7.91 -5.89
CA PHE A 8 11.05 9.09 -5.15
C PHE A 8 9.69 8.90 -4.49
N GLY A 9 9.51 9.58 -3.36
CA GLY A 9 8.22 9.97 -2.82
C GLY A 9 8.25 11.49 -2.66
N ILE A 10 7.21 12.18 -3.11
CA ILE A 10 7.14 13.65 -3.04
C ILE A 10 5.74 14.07 -2.61
N GLU A 11 5.68 15.10 -1.78
CA GLU A 11 4.46 15.77 -1.38
C GLU A 11 4.43 17.14 -2.06
N VAL A 12 3.34 17.38 -2.79
CA VAL A 12 3.08 18.62 -3.52
C VAL A 12 1.65 19.07 -3.25
N GLU A 13 1.28 20.25 -3.76
CA GLU A 13 -0.06 20.83 -3.59
C GLU A 13 -1.19 19.86 -4.03
N GLU A 14 -0.96 19.11 -5.10
CA GLU A 14 -1.92 18.14 -5.65
C GLU A 14 -1.96 16.80 -4.91
N GLY A 15 -1.16 16.64 -3.85
CA GLY A 15 -1.09 15.46 -3.00
C GLY A 15 0.26 14.74 -3.02
N ARG A 16 0.26 13.50 -2.53
CA ARG A 16 1.46 12.69 -2.39
C ARG A 16 1.62 11.73 -3.57
N TYR A 17 2.78 11.78 -4.21
CA TYR A 17 3.14 10.93 -5.34
C TYR A 17 4.36 10.09 -5.01
N TYR A 18 4.49 8.99 -5.71
CA TYR A 18 5.68 8.15 -5.71
C TYR A 18 5.98 7.69 -7.12
N GLY A 19 7.23 7.34 -7.38
CA GLY A 19 7.60 6.85 -8.70
C GLY A 19 8.94 6.17 -8.74
N PHE A 20 9.15 5.51 -9.88
CA PHE A 20 10.32 4.69 -10.15
C PHE A 20 10.95 5.13 -11.46
N PRO A 21 12.30 5.19 -11.53
CA PRO A 21 12.99 5.42 -12.78
C PRO A 21 12.76 4.26 -13.76
N SER A 22 13.15 4.46 -15.01
CA SER A 22 13.24 3.35 -15.96
C SER A 22 14.35 2.41 -15.52
N TYR A 23 14.01 1.12 -15.34
CA TYR A 23 14.94 0.07 -14.95
C TYR A 23 14.52 -1.23 -15.63
N ASP A 24 15.34 -1.75 -16.55
CA ASP A 24 15.12 -2.90 -17.45
C ASP A 24 13.90 -2.80 -18.39
N ILE A 25 12.78 -2.28 -17.91
CA ILE A 25 11.57 -1.97 -18.66
C ILE A 25 11.61 -0.48 -19.03
N PRO A 26 11.39 -0.13 -20.31
CA PRO A 26 11.25 1.26 -20.72
C PRO A 26 10.08 1.92 -20.01
N GLY A 27 10.31 3.09 -19.41
CA GLY A 27 9.26 3.95 -18.89
C GLY A 27 9.53 4.51 -17.50
N PHE A 28 9.01 5.71 -17.27
CA PHE A 28 8.93 6.33 -15.97
C PHE A 28 7.60 5.95 -15.32
N LYS A 29 7.62 5.31 -14.15
CA LYS A 29 6.41 4.93 -13.43
C LYS A 29 6.09 5.98 -12.38
N VAL A 30 4.84 6.44 -12.34
CA VAL A 30 4.31 7.31 -11.30
C VAL A 30 3.01 6.74 -10.76
N GLY A 31 2.77 6.92 -9.46
CA GLY A 31 1.51 6.66 -8.80
C GLY A 31 1.19 7.77 -7.81
N LYS A 32 -0.10 8.01 -7.58
CA LYS A 32 -0.60 8.95 -6.57
C LYS A 32 -1.14 8.15 -5.38
N TYR A 33 -0.74 8.51 -4.16
CA TYR A 33 -1.36 7.97 -2.94
C TYR A 33 -2.81 8.44 -2.86
N HIS A 34 -3.73 7.52 -2.50
CA HIS A 34 -5.17 7.80 -2.46
C HIS A 34 -5.68 8.48 -3.73
N HIS A 35 -5.29 7.95 -4.90
CA HIS A 35 -5.51 8.50 -6.25
C HIS A 35 -6.67 9.51 -6.38
N LEU A 36 -7.91 9.00 -6.40
CA LEU A 36 -9.17 9.75 -6.40
C LEU A 36 -9.92 9.65 -5.05
N SER A 37 -9.27 9.14 -4.00
CA SER A 37 -9.87 8.88 -2.69
C SER A 37 -11.18 8.06 -2.74
N GLN A 38 -11.27 7.13 -3.69
CA GLN A 38 -12.43 6.26 -3.83
C GLN A 38 -12.39 5.14 -2.81
N ASP A 39 -13.52 4.92 -2.15
CA ASP A 39 -13.79 3.69 -1.41
C ASP A 39 -14.44 2.68 -2.37
N VAL A 40 -13.89 1.47 -2.41
CA VAL A 40 -14.31 0.43 -3.35
C VAL A 40 -14.47 -0.90 -2.64
N ASP A 41 -15.38 -1.72 -3.15
CA ASP A 41 -15.48 -3.13 -2.81
C ASP A 41 -14.57 -3.93 -3.77
N PRO A 42 -13.58 -4.70 -3.27
CA PRO A 42 -12.65 -5.43 -4.12
C PRO A 42 -13.31 -6.46 -5.04
N ASP A 43 -14.50 -6.97 -4.72
CA ASP A 43 -15.21 -7.96 -5.50
C ASP A 43 -15.96 -7.35 -6.70
N THR A 44 -16.36 -6.08 -6.58
CA THR A 44 -17.24 -5.41 -7.55
C THR A 44 -16.65 -4.16 -8.18
N MET A 45 -15.47 -3.70 -7.74
CA MET A 45 -14.85 -2.49 -8.25
C MET A 45 -14.62 -2.53 -9.76
N ASP A 46 -14.74 -1.36 -10.38
CA ASP A 46 -14.26 -1.15 -11.73
C ASP A 46 -12.72 -1.23 -11.75
N ARG A 47 -12.18 -2.11 -12.60
CA ARG A 47 -10.74 -2.32 -12.78
C ARG A 47 -10.24 -1.77 -14.10
N GLU A 48 -11.12 -1.24 -14.94
CA GLU A 48 -10.73 -0.50 -16.13
C GLU A 48 -10.11 0.84 -15.74
N VAL A 49 -9.29 1.37 -16.64
CA VAL A 49 -8.66 2.68 -16.45
C VAL A 49 -9.41 3.71 -17.27
N HIS A 50 -9.77 4.82 -16.63
CA HIS A 50 -10.55 5.89 -17.23
C HIS A 50 -9.66 7.10 -17.57
N PRO A 51 -10.11 7.99 -18.47
CA PRO A 51 -9.35 9.20 -18.83
C PRO A 51 -8.97 10.09 -17.63
N GLU A 52 -9.81 10.13 -16.59
CA GLU A 52 -9.56 10.90 -15.35
C GLU A 52 -8.37 10.36 -14.54
N ASP A 53 -8.14 9.04 -14.60
CA ASP A 53 -7.00 8.41 -13.92
C ASP A 53 -5.69 8.88 -14.55
N GLU A 54 -5.67 8.88 -15.89
CA GLU A 54 -4.53 9.33 -16.67
C GLU A 54 -4.29 10.83 -16.49
N GLU A 55 -5.34 11.64 -16.57
CA GLU A 55 -5.26 13.10 -16.44
C GLU A 55 -4.64 13.51 -15.10
N THR A 56 -5.01 12.84 -14.01
CA THR A 56 -4.45 13.08 -12.68
C THR A 56 -2.93 12.86 -12.67
N LEU A 57 -2.45 11.76 -13.23
CA LEU A 57 -1.01 11.43 -13.26
C LEU A 57 -0.25 12.30 -14.27
N ARG A 58 -0.88 12.64 -15.40
CA ARG A 58 -0.31 13.51 -16.43
C ARG A 58 -0.15 14.94 -15.95
N SER A 59 -1.11 15.49 -15.22
CA SER A 59 -1.03 16.84 -14.66
C SER A 59 0.21 16.99 -13.77
N PHE A 60 0.43 16.04 -12.87
CA PHE A 60 1.65 15.97 -12.06
C PHE A 60 2.92 15.81 -12.90
N THR A 61 2.94 14.84 -13.82
CA THR A 61 4.13 14.54 -14.63
C THR A 61 4.51 15.72 -15.52
N ASN A 62 3.55 16.40 -16.14
CA ASN A 62 3.77 17.60 -16.93
C ASN A 62 4.39 18.75 -16.10
N ARG A 63 3.89 18.94 -14.87
CA ARG A 63 4.33 20.04 -13.99
C ARG A 63 5.72 19.79 -13.39
N TYR A 64 5.99 18.59 -12.89
CA TYR A 64 7.19 18.30 -12.10
C TYR A 64 8.26 17.50 -12.86
N PHE A 65 7.89 16.75 -13.88
CA PHE A 65 8.78 15.92 -14.69
C PHE A 65 8.50 16.06 -16.20
N PRO A 66 8.58 17.27 -16.79
CA PRO A 66 8.20 17.51 -18.18
C PRO A 66 8.99 16.65 -19.19
N MET A 67 10.24 16.30 -18.86
CA MET A 67 11.05 15.40 -19.69
C MET A 67 10.57 13.94 -19.69
N ALA A 68 9.72 13.55 -18.74
CA ALA A 68 9.13 12.22 -18.63
C ALA A 68 7.67 12.17 -19.14
N ALA A 69 7.10 13.30 -19.59
CA ALA A 69 5.71 13.41 -20.02
C ALA A 69 5.46 12.91 -21.46
N GLY A 70 6.04 11.75 -21.80
CA GLY A 70 5.84 11.09 -23.08
C GLY A 70 4.46 10.40 -23.23
N PRO A 71 4.28 9.61 -24.29
CA PRO A 71 3.12 8.72 -24.44
C PRO A 71 3.00 7.75 -23.27
N THR A 72 1.77 7.45 -22.86
CA THR A 72 1.49 6.46 -21.82
C THR A 72 1.77 5.07 -22.37
N LEU A 73 2.69 4.34 -21.75
CA LEU A 73 3.03 2.98 -22.16
C LEU A 73 2.04 1.95 -21.59
N ALA A 74 1.61 2.15 -20.34
CA ALA A 74 0.65 1.29 -19.66
C ALA A 74 0.05 2.03 -18.46
N MET A 75 -1.17 1.65 -18.08
CA MET A 75 -1.81 2.03 -16.83
C MET A 75 -2.35 0.79 -16.11
N LYS A 76 -2.40 0.86 -14.78
CA LYS A 76 -2.86 -0.22 -13.91
C LYS A 76 -3.57 0.35 -12.69
N THR A 77 -4.71 -0.23 -12.38
CA THR A 77 -5.46 0.01 -11.14
C THR A 77 -4.95 -0.92 -10.04
N CYS A 78 -4.92 -0.44 -8.80
CA CYS A 78 -4.48 -1.18 -7.62
C CYS A 78 -5.36 -0.79 -6.42
N ILE A 79 -5.34 -1.60 -5.35
CA ILE A 79 -6.15 -1.41 -4.15
C ILE A 79 -5.25 -1.22 -2.93
N PHE A 80 -5.60 -0.26 -2.08
CA PHE A 80 -5.08 -0.19 -0.72
C PHE A 80 -6.18 -0.61 0.26
N THR A 81 -5.83 -1.43 1.25
CA THR A 81 -6.69 -1.75 2.40
C THR A 81 -6.14 -0.98 3.59
N ASN A 82 -6.86 0.06 4.02
CA ASN A 82 -6.40 1.00 5.02
C ASN A 82 -7.00 0.73 6.39
N THR A 83 -6.19 0.82 7.43
CA THR A 83 -6.64 1.01 8.82
C THR A 83 -6.90 2.49 9.11
N PRO A 84 -7.68 2.83 10.16
CA PRO A 84 -7.93 4.23 10.53
C PRO A 84 -6.67 5.04 10.85
N ASP A 85 -5.63 4.40 11.40
CA ASP A 85 -4.36 5.03 11.78
C ASP A 85 -3.27 4.90 10.71
N GLY A 86 -3.50 4.11 9.66
CA GLY A 86 -2.53 3.85 8.60
C GLY A 86 -1.45 2.81 8.95
N ASP A 87 -1.49 2.21 10.14
CA ASP A 87 -0.57 1.16 10.59
C ASP A 87 -1.12 -0.25 10.35
N PHE A 88 -0.24 -1.24 10.29
CA PHE A 88 -0.62 -2.62 9.97
C PHE A 88 -1.45 -3.27 11.07
N ILE A 89 -2.11 -4.38 10.76
CA ILE A 89 -2.63 -5.32 11.75
C ILE A 89 -1.82 -6.59 11.60
N ILE A 90 -1.06 -6.96 12.63
CA ILE A 90 -0.28 -8.19 12.71
C ILE A 90 -0.49 -8.76 14.12
N ASP A 91 -1.27 -9.83 14.22
CA ASP A 91 -1.68 -10.36 15.53
C ASP A 91 -2.10 -11.83 15.45
N ILE A 92 -2.44 -12.41 16.60
CA ILE A 92 -3.18 -13.67 16.72
C ILE A 92 -4.65 -13.34 16.98
N HIS A 93 -5.56 -14.11 16.41
CA HIS A 93 -6.99 -13.91 16.62
C HIS A 93 -7.34 -14.08 18.11
N PRO A 94 -8.08 -13.15 18.73
CA PRO A 94 -8.36 -13.15 20.18
C PRO A 94 -9.07 -14.43 20.67
N GLU A 95 -9.96 -14.99 19.85
CA GLU A 95 -10.70 -16.22 20.18
C GLU A 95 -10.06 -17.51 19.62
N TYR A 96 -9.19 -17.40 18.61
CA TYR A 96 -8.68 -18.54 17.85
C TYR A 96 -7.16 -18.49 17.81
N PRO A 97 -6.45 -19.01 18.84
CA PRO A 97 -5.00 -18.89 18.94
C PRO A 97 -4.24 -19.56 17.79
N GLN A 98 -4.88 -20.47 17.04
CA GLN A 98 -4.35 -21.10 15.83
C GLN A 98 -4.45 -20.23 14.56
N VAL A 99 -5.02 -19.02 14.65
CA VAL A 99 -5.21 -18.10 13.53
C VAL A 99 -4.33 -16.87 13.72
N SER A 100 -3.37 -16.66 12.83
CA SER A 100 -2.58 -15.43 12.76
C SER A 100 -3.14 -14.50 11.67
N ILE A 101 -3.15 -13.20 11.93
CA ILE A 101 -3.74 -12.15 11.09
C ILE A 101 -2.62 -11.25 10.58
N ALA A 102 -2.67 -10.92 9.29
CA ALA A 102 -1.85 -9.91 8.63
C ALA A 102 -2.72 -9.11 7.67
N ALA A 103 -3.08 -7.88 8.02
CA ALA A 103 -4.06 -7.07 7.29
C ALA A 103 -3.77 -5.57 7.37
N GLY A 104 -4.53 -4.77 6.61
CA GLY A 104 -4.54 -3.32 6.79
C GLY A 104 -3.21 -2.63 6.45
N PHE A 105 -2.53 -3.08 5.39
CA PHE A 105 -1.19 -2.61 5.02
C PHE A 105 -1.11 -1.16 4.48
N SER A 106 -2.26 -0.49 4.38
CA SER A 106 -2.39 0.96 4.16
C SER A 106 -1.55 1.52 3.00
N GLY A 107 -1.36 0.71 1.95
CA GLY A 107 -0.60 1.10 0.75
C GLY A 107 0.92 1.20 0.93
N HIS A 108 1.49 0.73 2.04
CA HIS A 108 2.94 0.81 2.29
C HIS A 108 3.59 -0.48 2.83
N GLY A 109 2.84 -1.59 2.90
CA GLY A 109 3.31 -2.88 3.40
C GLY A 109 4.36 -3.61 2.54
N PHE A 110 4.43 -3.34 1.23
CA PHE A 110 5.26 -4.17 0.32
C PHE A 110 6.75 -4.18 0.70
N LYS A 111 7.32 -3.05 1.15
CA LYS A 111 8.72 -2.96 1.59
C LYS A 111 9.03 -3.79 2.85
N PHE A 112 8.00 -4.23 3.57
CA PHE A 112 8.11 -5.03 4.79
C PHE A 112 7.72 -6.50 4.57
N CYS A 113 7.37 -6.91 3.34
CA CYS A 113 6.81 -8.24 3.09
C CYS A 113 7.72 -9.39 3.54
N SER A 114 9.04 -9.21 3.47
CA SER A 114 10.02 -10.19 3.94
C SER A 114 9.94 -10.40 5.46
N VAL A 115 10.05 -9.31 6.23
CA VAL A 115 9.98 -9.38 7.71
C VAL A 115 8.58 -9.76 8.19
N VAL A 116 7.52 -9.30 7.50
CA VAL A 116 6.15 -9.74 7.79
C VAL A 116 6.01 -11.24 7.55
N GLY A 117 6.60 -11.78 6.47
CA GLY A 117 6.61 -13.23 6.22
C GLY A 117 7.30 -14.02 7.34
N GLU A 118 8.43 -13.52 7.85
CA GLU A 118 9.13 -14.11 9.01
C GLU A 118 8.25 -14.08 10.27
N ILE A 119 7.68 -12.92 10.61
CA ILE A 119 6.76 -12.75 11.75
C ILE A 119 5.59 -13.72 11.64
N MET A 120 4.94 -13.79 10.48
CA MET A 120 3.77 -14.65 10.29
C MET A 120 4.13 -16.13 10.36
N ALA A 121 5.32 -16.53 9.91
CA ALA A 121 5.81 -17.89 10.06
C ALA A 121 6.05 -18.26 11.54
N ASP A 122 6.61 -17.32 12.32
CA ASP A 122 6.81 -17.47 13.76
C ASP A 122 5.48 -17.57 14.52
N LEU A 123 4.55 -16.64 14.28
CA LEU A 123 3.23 -16.65 14.91
C LEU A 123 2.47 -17.94 14.61
N ALA A 124 2.50 -18.42 13.36
CA ALA A 124 1.81 -19.64 12.97
C ALA A 124 2.42 -20.92 13.59
N GLN A 125 3.74 -20.95 13.82
CA GLN A 125 4.44 -22.14 14.34
C GLN A 125 4.57 -22.16 15.87
N LYS A 126 4.72 -20.99 16.48
CA LYS A 126 5.12 -20.83 17.89
C LYS A 126 4.11 -20.03 18.71
N GLY A 127 3.24 -19.27 18.07
CA GLY A 127 2.32 -18.33 18.75
C GLY A 127 2.99 -17.04 19.23
N GLU A 128 4.27 -16.83 18.91
CA GLU A 128 5.04 -15.65 19.30
C GLU A 128 6.15 -15.37 18.29
N THR A 129 6.67 -14.14 18.29
CA THR A 129 7.83 -13.71 17.50
C THR A 129 8.73 -12.82 18.34
N SER A 130 10.01 -12.69 17.97
CA SER A 130 10.95 -11.77 18.63
C SER A 130 10.77 -10.31 18.24
N HIS A 131 9.97 -10.01 17.21
CA HIS A 131 9.69 -8.64 16.78
C HIS A 131 8.64 -7.98 17.69
N ASP A 132 8.81 -6.69 17.97
CA ASP A 132 7.83 -5.91 18.72
C ASP A 132 6.61 -5.59 17.84
N LEU A 133 5.45 -6.14 18.22
CA LEU A 133 4.18 -5.96 17.50
C LEU A 133 3.23 -4.98 18.21
N SER A 134 3.66 -4.27 19.26
CA SER A 134 2.80 -3.42 20.08
C SER A 134 1.96 -2.42 19.27
N LEU A 135 2.54 -1.83 18.22
CA LEU A 135 1.85 -0.89 17.31
C LEU A 135 0.86 -1.56 16.36
N PHE A 136 0.99 -2.87 16.12
CA PHE A 136 0.23 -3.62 15.12
C PHE A 136 -0.84 -4.53 15.71
N ARG A 137 -0.98 -4.55 17.04
CA ARG A 137 -2.01 -5.33 17.72
C ARG A 137 -3.40 -4.91 17.30
N LEU A 138 -4.32 -5.87 17.26
CA LEU A 138 -5.72 -5.66 16.90
C LEU A 138 -6.47 -4.86 17.98
N ASP A 139 -6.12 -5.08 19.24
CA ASP A 139 -6.75 -4.47 20.41
C ASP A 139 -6.47 -2.96 20.57
N ARG A 140 -5.51 -2.40 19.82
CA ARG A 140 -5.18 -0.96 19.84
C ARG A 140 -6.37 -0.05 19.50
N PHE A 141 -7.38 -0.59 18.79
CA PHE A 141 -8.62 0.10 18.46
C PHE A 141 -9.73 -0.08 19.50
N GLY A 142 -9.44 -0.71 20.65
CA GLY A 142 -10.43 -0.93 21.71
C GLY A 142 -11.43 -2.05 21.43
N MET A 143 -11.09 -2.99 20.54
CA MET A 143 -11.92 -4.16 20.26
C MET A 143 -11.86 -5.17 21.42
N THR A 144 -12.81 -5.10 22.34
CA THR A 144 -13.13 -6.22 23.24
C THR A 144 -14.07 -7.16 22.52
N VAL A 145 -13.67 -8.41 22.34
CA VAL A 145 -14.57 -9.47 21.89
C VAL A 145 -15.60 -9.69 23.00
N GLU A 146 -16.88 -9.43 22.71
CA GLU A 146 -17.97 -9.93 23.54
C GLU A 146 -18.01 -11.45 23.36
N GLY A 147 -17.47 -12.19 24.33
CA GLY A 147 -17.56 -13.64 24.34
C GLY A 147 -19.01 -14.06 24.62
N ASP A 148 -19.63 -14.71 23.64
CA ASP A 148 -20.90 -15.40 23.86
C ASP A 148 -20.62 -16.65 24.69
N SER A 149 -21.17 -16.68 25.91
CA SER A 149 -21.07 -17.77 26.89
C SER A 149 -21.94 -18.97 26.54
#